data_AF-A0A9W4SXV3-F1
#
_entry.id   AF-A0A9W4SXV3-F1
#
_cell.length_a   1.000
_cell.length_b   1.000
_cell.length_c   1.000
_cell.angle_alpha   90.00
_cell.angle_beta   90.00
_cell.angle_gamma   90.00
#
_symmetry.space_group_name_H-M   'P 1'
#
loop_
_entity.id
_entity.type
_entity.pdbx_description
1 polymer ?
#
loop_
_entity_poly.entity_id
_entity_poly.type
_entity_poly.pdbx_seq_one_letter_code
_entity_poly.pdbx_strand_id
1 'polypeptide(L)' 'MALTHIDLRTHENIKEAIKINQAKEFSIHTDFNFFWEFDDFNIYEATVPDRMHMLDLSITKYLLEFTHEYLQQK' A
#
# COMPACT_ATOMS: atom_id res chain seq x y z
N MET A 1 -5.18 20.28 14.05
CA MET A 1 -6.01 19.06 14.19
C MET A 1 -5.12 17.99 14.79
N ALA A 2 -5.38 17.55 16.02
CA ALA A 2 -4.68 16.40 16.57
C ALA A 2 -5.23 15.14 15.89
N LEU A 3 -4.36 14.30 15.33
CA LEU A 3 -4.74 12.98 14.83
C LEU A 3 -5.02 12.10 16.05
N THR A 4 -6.25 12.13 16.56
CA THR A 4 -6.59 11.49 17.84
C THR A 4 -6.68 9.97 17.76
N HIS A 5 -6.59 9.39 16.56
CA HIS A 5 -6.50 7.94 16.38
C HIS A 5 -5.91 7.63 15.01
N ILE A 6 -4.76 6.94 14.97
CA ILE A 6 -4.17 6.41 13.75
C ILE A 6 -4.14 4.89 13.92
N ASP A 7 -4.98 4.19 13.18
CA ASP A 7 -4.96 2.73 13.15
C ASP A 7 -3.83 2.25 12.25
N LEU A 8 -2.86 1.57 12.86
CA LEU A 8 -1.76 0.97 12.11
C LEU A 8 -2.27 -0.23 11.31
N ARG A 9 -1.81 -0.31 10.05
CA ARG A 9 -2.03 -1.48 9.20
C ARG A 9 -1.04 -2.57 9.59
N THR A 10 -1.53 -3.58 10.31
CA THR A 10 -0.81 -4.82 10.58
C THR A 10 -1.43 -5.97 9.79
N HIS A 11 -0.73 -7.10 9.69
CA HIS A 11 -1.31 -8.30 9.05
C HIS A 11 -2.57 -8.78 9.78
N GLU A 12 -2.64 -8.65 11.11
CA GLU A 12 -3.82 -8.98 11.93
C GLU A 12 -5.03 -8.11 11.57
N ASN A 13 -4.87 -6.79 11.65
CA ASN A 13 -5.96 -5.84 11.39
C ASN A 13 -6.47 -5.95 9.96
N ILE A 14 -5.58 -6.23 9.00
CA ILE A 14 -5.97 -6.43 7.60
C ILE A 14 -6.68 -7.76 7.38
N LYS A 15 -6.20 -8.86 7.99
CA LYS A 15 -6.90 -10.16 7.97
C LYS A 15 -8.29 -10.02 8.58
N GLU A 16 -8.43 -9.28 9.68
CA GLU A 16 -9.72 -9.00 10.32
C GLU A 16 -10.64 -8.17 9.43
N ALA A 17 -10.16 -7.04 8.88
CA ALA A 17 -10.93 -6.18 7.97
C ALA A 17 -11.47 -6.95 6.75
N ILE A 18 -10.70 -7.91 6.23
CA ILE A 18 -11.15 -8.79 5.14
C ILE A 18 -12.25 -9.75 5.64
N LYS A 19 -12.07 -10.38 6.81
CA LYS A 19 -13.07 -11.30 7.39
C LYS A 19 -14.43 -10.62 7.63
N ILE A 20 -14.43 -9.35 8.02
CA ILE A 20 -15.65 -8.57 8.28
C ILE A 20 -16.15 -7.81 7.04
N ASN A 21 -15.61 -8.08 5.86
CA ASN A 21 -15.96 -7.44 4.58
C ASN A 21 -15.74 -5.91 4.52
N GLN A 22 -14.84 -5.37 5.33
CA GLN A 22 -14.47 -3.94 5.35
C GLN A 22 -13.25 -3.61 4.47
N ALA A 23 -12.73 -4.56 3.69
CA ALA A 23 -11.55 -4.35 2.85
C ALA A 23 -11.63 -3.07 1.98
N LYS A 24 -12.82 -2.77 1.44
CA LYS A 24 -13.04 -1.57 0.61
C LYS A 24 -12.88 -0.26 1.39
N GLU A 25 -13.34 -0.21 2.65
CA GLU A 25 -13.26 0.99 3.49
C GLU A 25 -11.80 1.36 3.79
N PHE A 26 -10.95 0.34 3.93
CA PHE A 26 -9.52 0.50 4.15
C PHE A 26 -8.69 0.49 2.86
N SER A 27 -9.31 0.44 1.67
CA SER A 27 -8.59 0.32 0.39
C SER A 27 -7.59 -0.85 0.39
N ILE A 28 -8.02 -2.00 0.90
CA ILE A 28 -7.28 -3.26 0.97
C ILE A 28 -7.67 -4.11 -0.24
N HIS A 29 -6.67 -4.63 -0.96
CA HIS A 29 -6.88 -5.68 -1.94
C HIS A 29 -7.05 -7.02 -1.21
N THR A 30 -8.11 -7.76 -1.54
CA THR A 30 -8.45 -9.04 -0.90
C THR A 30 -7.65 -10.22 -1.45
N ASP A 31 -6.69 -9.97 -2.33
CA ASP A 31 -5.84 -11.01 -2.90
C ASP A 31 -4.92 -11.59 -1.82
N PHE A 32 -4.60 -12.88 -1.96
CA PHE A 32 -3.68 -13.56 -1.06
C PHE A 32 -2.31 -12.86 -1.09
N ASN A 33 -1.83 -12.46 0.09
CA ASN A 33 -0.52 -11.88 0.26
C ASN A 33 0.38 -12.86 1.03
N PHE A 34 1.40 -13.40 0.35
CA PHE A 34 2.34 -14.35 0.95
C PHE A 34 3.06 -13.81 2.18
N PHE A 35 3.27 -12.50 2.27
CA PHE A 35 3.94 -11.88 3.41
C PHE A 35 3.13 -11.93 4.71
N TRP A 36 1.84 -12.26 4.64
CA TRP A 36 0.99 -12.45 5.83
C TRP A 36 1.33 -13.71 6.64
N GLU A 37 2.16 -14.60 6.10
CA GLU A 37 2.61 -15.82 6.78
C GLU A 37 3.80 -15.55 7.73
N PHE A 38 4.37 -14.35 7.71
CA PHE A 38 5.49 -13.96 8.56
C PHE A 38 5.03 -13.00 9.66
N ASP A 39 4.81 -13.52 10.85
CA ASP A 39 4.37 -12.72 12.01
C ASP A 39 5.41 -11.66 12.41
N ASP A 40 6.70 -11.94 12.18
CA ASP A 40 7.80 -11.01 12.46
C ASP A 40 7.98 -9.92 11.39
N PHE A 41 7.20 -9.94 10.29
CA PHE A 41 7.36 -9.02 9.17
C PHE A 41 6.03 -8.36 8.75
N ASN A 42 5.87 -7.09 9.13
CA ASN A 42 4.74 -6.29 8.66
C ASN A 42 5.04 -5.64 7.30
N ILE A 43 4.62 -6.31 6.22
CA ILE A 43 4.75 -5.80 4.84
C ILE A 43 4.14 -4.40 4.65
N TYR A 44 3.09 -4.06 5.40
CA TYR A 44 2.44 -2.77 5.27
C TYR A 44 3.25 -1.64 5.91
N GLU A 45 3.96 -1.94 6.98
CA GLU A 45 4.92 -1.01 7.57
C GLU A 45 6.15 -0.88 6.69
N ALA A 46 6.70 -1.97 6.16
CA ALA A 46 7.86 -1.95 5.28
C ALA A 46 7.60 -1.12 3.99
N THR A 47 6.37 -1.16 3.46
CA THR A 47 6.01 -0.46 2.23
C THR A 47 5.56 0.99 2.44
N VAL A 48 5.26 1.43 3.67
CA VAL A 48 4.88 2.83 3.95
C VAL A 48 6.04 3.79 3.69
N PRO A 49 7.27 3.55 4.21
CA PRO A 49 8.46 4.31 3.85
C PRO A 49 8.69 4.27 2.34
N ASP A 50 8.61 3.10 1.69
CA ASP A 50 8.85 2.98 0.24
C ASP A 50 7.84 3.78 -0.59
N ARG A 51 6.55 3.83 -0.21
CA ARG A 51 5.56 4.65 -0.92
C ARG A 51 5.80 6.15 -0.73
N MET A 52 6.14 6.59 0.49
CA MET A 52 6.53 7.99 0.72
C MET A 52 7.83 8.33 -0.01
N HIS A 53 8.81 7.43 -0.02
CA HIS A 53 10.09 7.63 -0.66
C HIS A 53 9.99 7.64 -2.20
N MET A 54 9.16 6.76 -2.78
CA MET A 54 8.88 6.78 -4.23
C MET A 54 8.18 8.07 -4.69
N LEU A 55 7.29 8.61 -3.84
CA LEU A 55 6.64 9.91 -4.09
C LEU A 55 7.65 11.06 -3.97
N ASP A 56 8.48 11.07 -2.93
CA ASP A 56 9.48 12.11 -2.69
C ASP A 56 10.59 12.15 -3.75
N LEU A 57 11.02 11.00 -4.27
CA LEU A 57 12.09 10.91 -5.27
C LEU A 57 11.66 11.36 -6.67
N SER A 58 10.43 11.86 -6.86
CA SER A 58 9.88 12.18 -8.18
C SER A 58 9.87 11.00 -9.17
N ILE A 59 10.14 9.78 -8.68
CA ILE A 59 10.17 8.55 -9.48
C ILE A 59 8.79 8.29 -10.08
N THR A 60 7.73 8.61 -9.34
CA THR A 60 6.35 8.55 -9.85
C THR A 60 6.16 9.45 -11.07
N LYS A 61 6.73 10.66 -11.08
CA LYS A 61 6.63 11.57 -12.23
C LYS A 61 7.36 10.99 -13.45
N TYR A 62 8.58 10.52 -13.27
CA TYR A 62 9.37 9.89 -14.34
C TYR A 62 8.65 8.68 -14.95
N LEU A 63 8.10 7.79 -14.11
CA LEU A 63 7.37 6.61 -14.58
C LEU A 63 6.12 6.98 -15.37
N LEU A 64 5.39 8.02 -14.95
CA LEU A 64 4.21 8.51 -15.66
C LEU A 64 4.57 9.11 -17.02
N GLU A 65 5.60 9.95 -17.08
CA GLU A 65 6.10 10.55 -18.32
C GLU A 65 6.60 9.47 -19.29
N PHE A 66 7.43 8.55 -18.80
CA PHE A 66 7.94 7.42 -19.59
C PHE A 66 6.82 6.53 -20.14
N THR A 67 5.84 6.18 -19.31
CA THR A 67 4.70 5.35 -19.73
C THR A 67 3.84 6.07 -20.77
N HIS A 68 3.61 7.38 -20.60
CA HIS A 68 2.89 8.19 -21.57
C HIS A 68 3.61 8.23 -22.92
N GLU A 69 4.91 8.52 -22.93
CA GLU A 69 5.74 8.51 -24.14
C GLU A 69 5.71 7.16 -24.85
N TYR A 70 5.86 6.07 -24.08
CA TYR A 70 5.82 4.71 -24.62
C TYR A 70 4.47 4.36 -25.26
N LEU A 71 3.36 4.77 -24.65
CA LEU A 71 2.01 4.55 -25.19
C LEU A 71 1.72 5.41 -26.42
N GLN A 72 2.31 6.60 -26.53
CA GLN A 72 2.17 7.49 -27.70
C GLN A 72 3.02 7.06 -28.89
N GLN A 73 4.06 6.23 -28.67
CA GLN A 73 4.91 5.67 -29.74
C GLN A 73 4.33 4.40 -30.38
N LYS A 74 3.17 3.92 -29.92
CA LYS A 74 2.40 2.83 -30.52
C LYS A 74 1.26 3.36 -31.38
#